data_AF-A0A3R7FPE2-F1
#
_entry.id   AF-A0A3R7FPE2-F1
#
_cell.length_a   1.000
_cell.length_b   1.000
_cell.length_c   1.000
_cell.angle_alpha   90.00
_cell.angle_beta   90.00
_cell.angle_gamma   90.00
#
_symmetry.space_group_name_H-M   'P 1'
#
loop_
_entity.id
_entity.type
_entity.pdbx_description
1 polymer ?
#
loop_
_entity_poly.entity_id
_entity_poly.type
_entity_poly.pdbx_seq_one_letter_code
_entity_poly.pdbx_strand_id
1 'polypeptide(L)'
;MSEADSASAGARELPNRDEILDLLEDGIREAHRKVKEGRVYDTENEKVRIKWIRALAYSANVHRQMQNDRDLEELSERLEAIEAQQEQP
;
A
#
# COMPACT_ATOMS: atom_id res chain seq x y z
N MET A 1 -37.87 -5.79 19.36
CA MET A 1 -36.53 -5.18 19.30
C MET A 1 -35.71 -6.05 18.37
N SER A 2 -35.34 -5.51 17.20
CA SER A 2 -34.81 -6.29 16.07
C SER A 2 -33.31 -6.53 16.22
N GLU A 3 -32.84 -7.73 15.90
CA GLU A 3 -31.42 -8.16 15.85
C GLU A 3 -30.55 -7.37 14.85
N ALA A 4 -31.13 -6.37 14.16
CA ALA A 4 -30.45 -5.53 13.18
C ALA A 4 -29.40 -4.57 13.78
N ASP A 5 -29.45 -4.25 15.08
CA ASP A 5 -28.49 -3.34 15.73
C ASP A 5 -27.13 -4.01 16.06
N SER A 6 -27.04 -5.35 15.97
CA SER A 6 -25.80 -6.06 16.33
C SER A 6 -24.77 -6.14 15.20
N ALA A 7 -25.12 -5.74 13.96
CA ALA A 7 -24.23 -5.87 12.81
C ALA A 7 -23.27 -4.67 12.61
N SER A 8 -23.46 -3.57 13.34
CA SER A 8 -22.68 -2.34 13.16
C SER A 8 -21.51 -2.16 14.14
N ALA A 9 -21.30 -3.11 15.06
CA ALA A 9 -20.20 -3.06 16.01
C ALA A 9 -18.87 -3.48 15.36
N GLY A 10 -18.23 -2.57 14.62
CA GLY A 10 -16.83 -2.72 14.22
C GLY A 10 -16.48 -2.41 12.77
N ALA A 11 -17.19 -1.49 12.10
CA ALA A 11 -16.64 -0.84 10.92
C ALA A 11 -15.44 0.02 11.37
N ARG A 12 -14.27 -0.62 11.57
CA ARG A 12 -13.01 0.11 11.67
C ARG A 12 -12.90 0.91 10.38
N GLU A 13 -12.82 2.23 10.53
CA GLU A 13 -12.51 3.13 9.43
C GLU A 13 -11.31 2.54 8.68
N LEU A 14 -11.50 2.29 7.38
CA LEU A 14 -10.45 1.72 6.56
C LEU A 14 -9.30 2.74 6.52
N PRO A 15 -8.03 2.29 6.57
CA PRO A 15 -6.91 3.21 6.56
C PRO A 15 -6.96 4.09 5.31
N ASN A 16 -6.65 5.36 5.48
CA ASN A 16 -6.58 6.27 4.35
C ASN A 16 -5.37 5.93 3.46
N ARG A 17 -5.32 6.54 2.27
CA ARG A 17 -4.34 6.21 1.24
C ARG A 17 -2.89 6.30 1.74
N ASP A 18 -2.57 7.30 2.55
CA ASP A 18 -1.21 7.49 3.07
C ASP A 18 -0.87 6.47 4.17
N GLU A 19 -1.84 6.13 5.04
CA GLU A 19 -1.67 5.07 6.04
C GLU A 19 -1.41 3.70 5.39
N ILE A 20 -2.03 3.43 4.24
CA ILE A 20 -1.78 2.20 3.47
C ILE A 20 -0.35 2.21 2.91
N LEU A 21 0.14 3.35 2.40
CA LEU A 21 1.51 3.45 1.89
C LEU A 21 2.55 3.19 2.99
N ASP A 22 2.36 3.76 4.17
CA ASP A 22 3.25 3.55 5.32
C ASP A 22 3.29 2.07 5.73
N LEU A 23 2.12 1.41 5.81
CA LEU A 23 2.01 -0.01 6.10
C LEU A 23 2.72 -0.88 5.04
N LEU A 24 2.62 -0.51 3.76
CA LEU A 24 3.31 -1.21 2.68
C LEU A 24 4.82 -1.02 2.76
N GLU A 25 5.31 0.17 3.11
CA GLU A 25 6.73 0.43 3.27
C GLU A 25 7.34 -0.42 4.40
N ASP A 26 6.65 -0.51 5.54
CA ASP A 26 7.07 -1.36 6.66
C ASP A 26 7.06 -2.84 6.29
N GLY A 27 6.02 -3.30 5.57
CA GLY A 27 5.95 -4.66 5.05
C GLY A 27 7.09 -5.00 4.09
N ILE A 28 7.45 -4.06 3.20
CA ILE A 28 8.57 -4.16 2.27
C ILE A 28 9.89 -4.30 3.03
N ARG A 29 10.13 -3.45 4.05
CA ARG A 29 11.36 -3.49 4.86
C ARG A 29 11.51 -4.81 5.61
N GLU A 30 10.45 -5.29 6.27
CA GLU A 30 10.49 -6.55 7.03
C GLU A 30 10.69 -7.75 6.09
N ALA A 31 9.99 -7.80 4.96
CA ALA A 31 10.14 -8.88 4.01
C ALA A 31 11.56 -8.92 3.41
N HIS A 32 12.12 -7.74 3.05
CA HIS A 32 13.51 -7.63 2.61
C HIS A 32 14.50 -8.12 3.67
N ARG A 33 14.29 -7.75 4.94
CA ARG A 33 15.10 -8.23 6.07
C ARG A 33 15.04 -9.75 6.22
N LYS A 34 13.84 -10.35 6.19
CA LYS A 34 13.67 -11.82 6.26
C LYS A 34 14.38 -12.55 5.11
N VAL A 35 14.33 -11.99 3.90
CA VAL A 35 15.02 -12.52 2.73
C VAL A 35 16.54 -12.44 2.87
N LYS A 36 17.08 -11.39 3.48
CA LYS A 36 18.52 -11.20 3.66
C LYS A 36 19.10 -11.99 4.84
N GLU A 37 18.39 -12.01 5.98
CA GLU A 37 18.91 -12.51 7.25
C GLU A 37 18.60 -13.98 7.54
N GLY A 38 17.59 -14.55 6.88
CA GLY A 38 17.31 -15.97 7.02
C GLY A 38 18.47 -16.78 6.47
N ARG A 39 19.36 -17.32 7.30
CA ARG A 39 20.34 -18.32 6.86
C ARG A 39 19.60 -19.64 6.59
N VAL A 40 19.69 -20.15 5.36
CA VAL A 40 19.02 -21.38 4.91
C VAL A 40 19.81 -22.60 5.40
N TYR A 41 19.19 -23.44 6.22
CA TYR A 41 19.68 -24.79 6.54
C TYR A 41 18.60 -25.88 6.40
N ASP A 42 17.34 -25.50 6.13
CA ASP A 42 16.19 -26.41 6.05
C ASP A 42 15.21 -25.94 4.95
N THR A 43 14.64 -26.90 4.22
CA THR A 43 13.65 -26.72 3.14
C THR A 43 12.40 -25.98 3.61
N GLU A 44 11.97 -26.19 4.86
CA GLU A 44 10.80 -25.49 5.41
C GLU A 44 11.05 -23.99 5.55
N ASN A 45 12.28 -23.59 5.91
CA ASN A 45 12.67 -22.18 5.96
C ASN A 45 12.72 -21.54 4.57
N GLU A 46 13.06 -22.32 3.53
CA GLU A 46 13.05 -21.83 2.15
C GLU A 46 11.63 -21.61 1.61
N LYS A 47 10.68 -22.48 1.94
CA LYS A 47 9.25 -22.27 1.63
C LYS A 47 8.71 -20.99 2.28
N VAL A 48 9.12 -20.70 3.51
CA VAL A 48 8.74 -19.46 4.21
C VAL A 48 9.38 -18.25 3.53
N ARG A 49 10.66 -18.31 3.11
CA ARG A 49 11.32 -17.23 2.36
C ARG A 49 10.59 -16.91 1.06
N ILE A 50 10.20 -17.93 0.28
CA ILE A 50 9.45 -17.73 -0.97
C ILE A 50 8.13 -16.98 -0.73
N LYS A 51 7.43 -17.26 0.38
CA LYS A 51 6.20 -16.53 0.74
C LYS A 51 6.51 -15.06 1.05
N TRP A 52 7.59 -14.77 1.76
CA TRP A 52 8.02 -13.39 2.02
C TRP A 52 8.45 -12.66 0.75
N ILE A 53 9.13 -13.32 -0.19
CA ILE A 53 9.48 -12.74 -1.49
C ILE A 53 8.20 -12.37 -2.27
N ARG A 54 7.18 -13.25 -2.26
CA ARG A 54 5.90 -12.96 -2.91
C ARG A 54 5.16 -11.80 -2.24
N ALA A 55 5.14 -11.78 -0.90
CA ALA A 55 4.55 -10.67 -0.15
C ALA A 55 5.26 -9.35 -0.48
N LEU A 56 6.60 -9.35 -0.48
CA LEU A 56 7.43 -8.20 -0.85
C LEU A 56 7.09 -7.69 -2.26
N ALA A 57 7.11 -8.58 -3.26
CA ALA A 57 6.84 -8.20 -4.64
C ALA A 57 5.43 -7.64 -4.82
N TYR A 58 4.44 -8.23 -4.15
CA TYR A 58 3.06 -7.76 -4.19
C TYR A 58 2.93 -6.39 -3.53
N SER A 59 3.41 -6.23 -2.29
CA SER A 59 3.35 -4.98 -1.55
C SER A 59 4.08 -3.84 -2.27
N ALA A 60 5.27 -4.12 -2.84
CA ALA A 60 6.02 -3.13 -3.62
C ALA A 60 5.27 -2.70 -4.89
N ASN A 61 4.61 -3.63 -5.58
CA ASN A 61 3.84 -3.26 -6.77
C ASN A 61 2.60 -2.42 -6.42
N VAL A 62 1.87 -2.77 -5.36
CA VAL A 62 0.72 -1.98 -4.89
C VAL A 62 1.17 -0.58 -4.45
N HIS A 63 2.26 -0.49 -3.68
CA HIS A 63 2.83 0.81 -3.27
C HIS A 63 3.17 1.68 -4.47
N ARG A 64 3.84 1.12 -5.49
CA ARG A 64 4.19 1.85 -6.72
C ARG A 64 2.95 2.34 -7.47
N GLN A 65 1.91 1.51 -7.58
CA GLN A 65 0.66 1.90 -8.24
C GLN A 65 0.01 3.07 -7.52
N MET A 66 -0.15 2.95 -6.20
CA MET A 66 -0.72 4.02 -5.40
C MET A 66 0.09 5.30 -5.54
N GLN A 67 1.43 5.24 -5.39
CA GLN A 67 2.29 6.43 -5.55
C GLN A 67 2.08 7.11 -6.90
N ASN A 68 2.07 6.33 -7.99
CA ASN A 68 1.81 6.86 -9.32
C ASN A 68 0.44 7.54 -9.43
N ASP A 69 -0.59 6.99 -8.81
CA ASP A 69 -1.94 7.58 -8.82
C ASP A 69 -1.94 8.96 -8.14
N ARG A 70 -1.24 9.12 -7.01
CA ARG A 70 -1.09 10.44 -6.35
C ARG A 70 -0.29 11.42 -7.19
N ASP A 71 0.79 10.96 -7.79
CA ASP A 71 1.62 11.81 -8.64
C ASP A 71 0.81 12.28 -9.87
N LEU A 72 -0.08 11.44 -10.42
CA LEU A 72 -0.99 11.80 -11.51
C LEU A 72 -2.08 12.79 -11.05
N GLU A 73 -2.66 12.61 -9.87
CA GLU A 73 -3.60 13.55 -9.27
C GLU A 73 -2.95 14.93 -9.10
N GLU A 74 -1.75 14.99 -8.49
CA GLU A 74 -1.01 16.24 -8.31
C GLU A 74 -0.70 16.93 -9.65
N LEU A 75 -0.25 16.17 -10.65
CA LEU A 75 0.03 16.72 -11.98
C LEU A 75 -1.23 17.25 -12.67
N SER A 76 -2.37 16.59 -12.49
CA SER A 76 -3.65 17.02 -13.08
C SER A 76 -4.13 18.31 -12.43
N GLU A 77 -4.11 18.40 -11.10
CA GLU A 77 -4.44 19.63 -10.36
C GLU A 77 -3.55 20.82 -10.78
N ARG A 78 -2.26 20.56 -10.98
CA ARG A 78 -1.31 21.58 -11.46
C ARG A 78 -1.59 22.01 -12.89
N LEU A 79 -1.98 21.08 -13.77
CA LEU A 79 -2.34 21.38 -15.14
C LEU A 79 -3.59 22.27 -15.19
N GLU A 80 -4.64 21.88 -14.46
CA GLU A 80 -5.88 22.65 -14.33
C GLU A 80 -5.61 24.08 -13.82
N ALA A 81 -4.73 24.22 -12.82
CA ALA A 81 -4.35 25.53 -12.28
C ALA A 81 -3.61 26.41 -13.30
N ILE A 82 -2.81 25.82 -14.20
CA ILE A 82 -2.11 26.54 -15.28
C ILE A 82 -3.09 26.92 -16.39
N GLU A 83 -3.95 26.00 -16.81
CA GLU A 83 -4.97 26.24 -17.84
C GLU A 83 -5.93 27.35 -17.39
N ALA A 84 -6.39 27.32 -16.14
CA ALA A 84 -7.23 28.37 -15.56
C ALA A 84 -6.55 29.74 -15.51
N GLN A 85 -5.21 29.81 -15.37
CA GLN A 85 -4.46 31.07 -15.44
C GLN A 85 -4.34 31.58 -16.87
N GLN A 86 -4.30 30.70 -17.87
CA GLN A 86 -4.22 31.09 -19.28
C GLN A 86 -5.59 31.47 -19.88
N GLU A 87 -6.68 30.95 -19.33
CA GLU A 87 -8.05 31.30 -19.72
C GLU A 87 -8.59 32.58 -19.05
N GLN A 88 -7.88 33.15 -18.08
CA GLN A 88 -8.19 34.46 -17.53
C GLN A 88 -7.70 35.57 -18.48
N PRO A 89 -8.60 36.48 -18.95
CA PRO A 89 -8.31 37.49 -19.98
C PRO A 89 -7.36 38.61 -19.51
#